data_AF-W5MPA2-F1
#
_entry.id   AF-W5MPA2-F1
#
_cell.length_a   1.000
_cell.length_b   1.000
_cell.length_c   1.000
_cell.angle_alpha   90.00
_cell.angle_beta   90.00
_cell.angle_gamma   90.00
#
_symmetry.space_group_name_H-M   'P 1'
#
loop_
_entity.id
_entity.type
_entity.pdbx_description
1 polymer ?
#
loop_
_entity_poly.entity_id
_entity_poly.type
_entity_poly.pdbx_seq_one_letter_code
_entity_poly.pdbx_strand_id
1 'polypeptide(L)' 'SPGAIFEENAVRDDEVFQLAISDLSLNDDLLQSEKITHSIKLIEPNNPFQAVQEGKWTVFSWLRF' A
#
# COMPACT_ATOMS: atom_id res chain seq x y z
N SER A 1 5.12 1.75 7.84
CA SER A 1 4.67 2.03 6.49
C SER A 1 3.63 1.01 6.12
N PRO A 2 2.36 1.42 6.17
CA PRO A 2 1.29 0.65 5.57
C PRO A 2 1.66 0.28 4.12
N GLY A 3 1.30 -0.93 3.71
CA GLY A 3 1.56 -1.44 2.37
C GLY A 3 0.27 -1.97 1.75
N ALA A 4 0.14 -1.87 0.43
CA ALA A 4 -0.96 -2.42 -0.33
C ALA A 4 -0.45 -3.51 -1.28
N ILE A 5 -1.29 -4.52 -1.52
CA ILE A 5 -1.04 -5.60 -2.48
C ILE A 5 -2.20 -5.61 -3.45
N PHE A 6 -1.90 -5.45 -4.74
CA PHE A 6 -2.88 -5.46 -5.81
C PHE A 6 -2.49 -6.52 -6.83
N GLU A 7 -3.48 -7.12 -7.48
CA GLU A 7 -3.21 -7.92 -8.67
C GLU A 7 -2.76 -6.98 -9.82
N GLU A 8 -1.95 -7.48 -10.75
CA GLU A 8 -1.43 -6.68 -11.88
C GLU A 8 -2.52 -6.05 -12.77
N ASN A 9 -3.71 -6.65 -12.80
CA ASN A 9 -4.86 -6.15 -13.54
C ASN A 9 -5.75 -5.19 -12.73
N ALA A 10 -5.45 -4.95 -11.46
CA ALA A 10 -6.21 -4.08 -10.56
C ALA A 10 -5.80 -2.60 -10.71
N VAL A 11 -5.68 -2.12 -11.95
CA VAL A 11 -5.21 -0.76 -12.28
C VAL A 11 -6.05 0.31 -11.58
N ARG A 12 -7.37 0.11 -11.53
CA ARG A 12 -8.28 1.06 -10.88
C ARG A 12 -8.05 1.17 -9.37
N ASP A 13 -7.66 0.07 -8.73
CA ASP A 13 -7.42 0.07 -7.28
C ASP A 13 -6.13 0.84 -6.96
N ASP A 14 -5.08 0.71 -7.78
CA ASP A 14 -3.86 1.52 -7.65
C ASP A 14 -4.16 3.01 -7.85
N GLU A 15 -4.88 3.38 -8.91
CA GLU A 15 -5.26 4.76 -9.19
C GLU A 15 -6.05 5.40 -8.04
N VAL A 16 -7.10 4.71 -7.57
CA VAL A 16 -7.94 5.20 -6.46
C VAL A 16 -7.13 5.26 -5.16
N PHE A 17 -6.23 4.31 -4.93
CA PHE A 17 -5.35 4.33 -3.77
C PHE A 17 -4.42 5.54 -3.79
N GLN A 18 -3.74 5.84 -4.91
CA GLN A 18 -2.89 7.04 -5.01
C GLN A 18 -3.68 8.33 -4.82
N LEU A 19 -4.89 8.40 -5.39
CA LEU A 19 -5.77 9.57 -5.22
C LEU A 19 -6.13 9.79 -3.75
N ALA A 20 -6.51 8.73 -3.03
CA ALA A 20 -6.83 8.83 -1.60
C ALA A 20 -5.62 9.29 -0.77
N ILE A 21 -4.41 8.80 -1.08
CA ILE A 21 -3.17 9.25 -0.41
C ILE A 21 -2.91 10.74 -0.69
N SER A 22 -3.10 11.17 -1.94
CA SER A 22 -2.97 12.58 -2.32
C SER A 22 -3.96 13.46 -1.57
N ASP A 23 -5.24 13.08 -1.54
CA ASP A 23 -6.30 13.83 -0.86
C ASP A 23 -6.04 13.98 0.64
N LEU A 24 -5.60 12.90 1.30
CA LEU A 24 -5.24 12.95 2.72
C LEU A 24 -3.98 13.77 2.98
N SER A 25 -3.02 13.76 2.06
CA SER A 25 -1.77 14.53 2.20
C SER A 25 -1.96 16.03 1.96
N LEU A 26 -3.01 16.42 1.23
CA LEU A 26 -3.39 17.82 1.02
C LEU A 26 -4.28 18.38 2.14
N ASN A 27 -4.79 17.51 3.02
CA ASN A 27 -5.66 17.91 4.11
C ASN A 27 -4.85 18.26 5.37
N ASP A 28 -4.60 19.56 5.53
CA ASP A 28 -3.90 20.16 6.67
C ASP A 28 -4.66 20.02 8.00
N ASP A 29 -5.87 19.46 8.07
CA ASP A 29 -6.54 19.22 9.36
C ASP A 29 -6.24 17.83 9.93
N LEU A 30 -5.71 16.91 9.12
CA LEU A 30 -5.53 15.50 9.49
C LEU A 30 -4.08 15.10 9.75
N LEU A 31 -3.13 15.58 8.93
CA LEU A 31 -1.72 15.16 8.95
C LEU A 31 -0.75 16.34 8.74
N GLN A 32 -0.91 17.39 9.53
CA GLN A 32 -0.21 18.68 9.39
C GLN A 32 1.31 18.61 9.23
N SER A 33 1.95 17.63 9.84
CA SER A 33 3.41 17.48 9.84
C SER A 33 3.88 16.08 9.47
N GLU A 34 2.95 15.18 9.09
CA GLU A 34 3.26 13.78 8.84
C GLU A 34 3.07 13.46 7.36
N LYS A 35 4.13 12.91 6.75
CA LYS A 35 4.06 12.40 5.38
C LYS A 35 3.54 10.97 5.39
N ILE A 36 2.47 10.71 4.65
CA ILE A 36 2.06 9.33 4.38
C ILE A 36 3.15 8.65 3.54
N THR A 37 3.70 7.56 4.06
CA THR A 37 4.63 6.69 3.34
C THR A 37 3.98 5.33 3.11
N HIS A 38 4.02 4.87 1.87
CA HIS A 38 3.43 3.60 1.46
C HIS A 38 4.37 2.80 0.56
N SER A 39 4.08 1.51 0.46
CA SER A 39 4.64 0.62 -0.55
C SER A 39 3.53 -0.17 -1.21
N ILE A 40 3.65 -0.39 -2.52
CA ILE A 40 2.72 -1.21 -3.28
C ILE A 40 3.48 -2.40 -3.86
N LYS A 41 2.84 -3.57 -3.78
CA LYS A 41 3.28 -4.79 -4.43
C LYS A 41 2.23 -5.21 -5.43
N LEU A 42 2.64 -5.39 -6.68
CA LEU A 42 1.83 -6.00 -7.71
C LEU A 42 2.11 -7.51 -7.71
N ILE A 43 1.05 -8.31 -7.77
CA ILE A 43 1.13 -9.77 -7.80
C ILE A 43 0.41 -10.33 -9.03
N GLU A 44 0.83 -11.52 -9.44
CA GLU A 44 0.15 -12.27 -10.50
C GLU A 44 -1.29 -12.61 -10.06
N PRO A 45 -2.28 -12.49 -10.96
CA PRO A 45 -3.65 -12.87 -10.65
C PRO A 45 -3.75 -14.34 -10.24
N ASN A 46 -4.59 -14.64 -9.24
CA ASN A 46 -4.80 -16.00 -8.72
C ASN A 46 -3.52 -16.70 -8.18
N ASN A 47 -2.50 -15.95 -7.75
CA ASN A 47 -1.32 -16.52 -7.10
C ASN A 47 -1.36 -16.28 -5.56
N PRO A 48 -2.07 -17.12 -4.79
CA PRO A 48 -2.22 -16.92 -3.34
C PRO A 48 -0.89 -17.07 -2.58
N PHE A 49 0.07 -17.84 -3.12
CA PHE A 49 1.38 -17.99 -2.50
C PHE A 49 2.19 -16.69 -2.57
N GLN A 50 2.20 -16.03 -3.73
CA GLN A 50 2.85 -14.73 -3.89
C GLN A 50 2.19 -13.67 -3.00
N ALA A 51 0.86 -13.66 -2.91
CA ALA A 51 0.13 -12.76 -2.00
C ALA A 51 0.59 -12.92 -0.55
N VAL A 52 0.72 -14.16 -0.07
CA VAL A 52 1.23 -14.45 1.29
C VAL A 52 2.69 -14.05 1.43
N GLN A 53 3.52 -14.29 0.42
CA GLN A 53 4.94 -13.91 0.46
C GLN A 53 5.10 -12.40 0.61
N GLU A 54 4.52 -11.62 -0.30
CA GLU A 54 4.60 -10.16 -0.29
C GLU A 54 3.93 -9.56 0.95
N GLY A 55 2.83 -10.15 1.42
CA GLY A 55 2.14 -9.74 2.66
C GLY A 55 2.92 -10.04 3.93
N LYS A 56 3.74 -11.09 3.94
CA LYS A 56 4.67 -11.34 5.05
C LYS A 56 5.80 -10.32 5.05
N TRP A 57 6.39 -10.00 3.90
CA TRP A 57 7.44 -8.98 3.83
C TRP A 57 6.98 -7.62 4.36
N THR A 58 5.74 -7.22 4.06
CA THR A 58 5.19 -5.97 4.60
C THR A 58 5.03 -6.04 6.12
N VAL A 59 4.48 -7.11 6.71
CA VAL A 59 4.26 -7.20 8.18
C VAL A 59 5.55 -7.42 8.99
N PHE A 60 6.41 -8.34 8.56
CA PHE A 60 7.63 -8.69 9.32
C PHE A 60 8.71 -7.60 9.28
N SER A 61 8.69 -6.71 8.29
CA SER A 61 9.56 -5.53 8.26
C SER A 61 9.25 -4.51 9.38
N TRP A 62 8.01 -4.46 9.89
CA TRP A 62 7.62 -3.54 10.97
C TRP A 62 7.85 -4.09 12.37
N LEU A 63 7.79 -5.42 12.54
CA LEU A 63 7.93 -6.09 13.84
C LEU A 63 9.39 -6.31 14.29
N ARG A 64 10.37 -5.87 13.50
CA ARG A 64 11.80 -6.07 13.77
C ARG A 64 12.54 -4.81 14.25
N PHE A 65 11.80 -3.76 14.61
CA PHE A 65 12.31 -2.52 15.19
C PHE A 65 11.55 -2.18 16.46
#